data_AF-A0AA50E4J4-F1
#
_entry.id   AF-A0AA50E4J4-F1
#
_cell.length_a   1.000
_cell.length_b   1.000
_cell.length_c   1.000
_cell.angle_alpha   90.00
_cell.angle_beta   90.00
_cell.angle_gamma   90.00
#
_symmetry.space_group_name_H-M   'P 1'
#
loop_
_entity.id
_entity.type
_entity.pdbx_description
1 polymer ?
#
loop_
_entity_poly.entity_id
_entity_poly.type
_entity_poly.pdbx_seq_one_letter_code
_entity_poly.pdbx_strand_id
1 'polypeptide(L)'
;MLRPGDLVGSEGRTYRIKEQVSSDSVLATDVETDAPKVLKAETLTAAPTPEDAAPASDAPALEDYSDEEWAEARRRLSIITPC
;
A
#
# COMPACT_ATOMS: atom_id res chain seq x y z
N MET A 1 11.22 2.48 -7.42
CA MET A 1 10.12 3.36 -7.86
C MET A 1 9.26 3.62 -6.65
N LEU A 2 9.00 4.90 -6.34
CA LEU A 2 8.21 5.30 -5.19
C LEU A 2 6.72 5.09 -5.48
N ARG A 3 6.02 4.38 -4.62
CA ARG A 3 4.58 4.09 -4.77
C ARG A 3 3.76 4.78 -3.68
N PRO A 4 2.49 5.13 -3.96
CA PRO A 4 1.52 5.47 -2.93
C PRO A 4 1.51 4.40 -1.84
N GLY A 5 1.69 4.81 -0.59
CA GLY A 5 1.78 3.92 0.56
C GLY A 5 3.21 3.68 1.07
N ASP A 6 4.24 3.91 0.25
CA ASP A 6 5.63 3.73 0.66
C ASP A 6 6.02 4.72 1.78
N LEU A 7 6.84 4.24 2.72
CA LEU A 7 7.44 5.06 3.77
C LEU A 7 8.79 5.59 3.29
N VAL A 8 8.94 6.91 3.34
CA VAL A 8 10.15 7.62 2.92
C VAL A 8 10.69 8.50 4.03
N GLY A 9 12.01 8.58 4.12
CA GLY A 9 12.72 9.47 5.02
C GLY A 9 13.04 10.79 4.32
N SER A 10 12.81 11.91 5.00
CA SER A 10 13.28 13.23 4.57
C SER A 10 13.60 14.08 5.78
N GLU A 11 14.78 14.72 5.81
CA GLU A 11 15.19 15.61 6.92
C GLU A 11 15.12 14.95 8.32
N GLY A 12 15.37 13.64 8.40
CA GLY A 12 15.30 12.89 9.67
C GLY A 12 13.88 12.55 10.13
N ARG A 13 12.85 12.82 9.31
CA ARG A 13 11.46 12.45 9.57
C ARG A 13 10.95 11.41 8.60
N THR A 14 9.95 10.66 9.02
CA THR A 14 9.29 9.62 8.22
C THR A 14 7.96 10.13 7.67
N TYR A 15 7.75 9.95 6.38
CA TYR A 15 6.54 10.35 5.68
C TYR A 15 5.99 9.17 4.89
N ARG A 16 4.67 9.11 4.75
CA ARG A 16 3.97 8.14 3.92
C ARG A 16 3.53 8.80 2.62
N ILE A 17 3.95 8.27 1.47
CA ILE A 17 3.56 8.82 0.17
C ILE A 17 2.06 8.62 -0.03
N LYS A 18 1.32 9.70 -0.30
CA LYS A 18 -0.09 9.66 -0.71
C LYS A 18 -0.23 9.54 -2.22
N GLU A 19 0.46 10.40 -2.95
CA GLU A 19 0.40 10.44 -4.41
C GLU A 19 1.63 11.13 -4.99
N GLN A 20 1.92 10.84 -6.26
CA GLN A 20 2.95 11.53 -7.00
C GLN A 20 2.35 12.77 -7.66
N VAL A 21 2.85 13.96 -7.29
CA VAL A 21 2.34 15.24 -7.82
C VAL A 21 3.07 15.63 -9.10
N SER A 22 4.37 15.29 -9.20
CA SER A 22 5.24 15.58 -10.33
C SER A 22 6.28 14.47 -10.52
N SER A 23 7.00 14.49 -11.65
CA SER A 23 8.11 13.57 -11.90
C SER A 23 9.17 13.58 -10.79
N ASP A 24 9.36 14.74 -10.13
CA ASP A 24 10.34 14.96 -9.08
C ASP A 24 9.69 15.29 -7.71
N SER A 25 8.38 15.20 -7.57
CA SER A 25 7.72 15.60 -6.31
C SER A 25 6.56 14.69 -5.95
N VAL A 26 6.48 14.34 -4.67
CA VAL A 26 5.44 13.48 -4.11
C VAL A 26 4.76 14.20 -2.95
N LEU A 27 3.45 14.03 -2.85
CA LEU A 27 2.69 14.43 -1.69
C LEU A 27 2.82 13.31 -0.66
N ALA A 28 3.34 13.63 0.52
CA ALA A 28 3.49 12.69 1.60
C ALA A 28 2.86 13.24 2.88
N THR A 29 2.49 12.36 3.80
CA THR A 29 1.94 12.73 5.11
C THR A 29 2.95 12.33 6.18
N ASP A 30 3.31 13.27 7.05
CA ASP A 30 4.19 13.02 8.19
C ASP A 30 3.51 12.00 9.14
N VAL A 31 4.22 10.92 9.47
CA VAL A 31 3.62 9.81 10.25
C VAL A 31 3.42 10.19 11.72
N GLU A 32 4.15 11.17 12.24
CA GLU A 32 4.06 11.60 13.63
C GLU A 32 2.97 12.64 13.85
N THR A 33 2.78 13.54 12.88
CA THR A 33 1.91 14.72 13.01
C THR A 33 0.68 14.70 12.10
N ASP A 34 0.58 13.70 11.21
CA ASP A 34 -0.44 13.60 10.15
C ASP A 34 -0.49 14.80 9.19
N ALA A 35 0.55 15.64 9.19
CA ALA A 35 0.61 16.84 8.37
C ALA A 35 0.97 16.50 6.91
N PRO A 36 0.20 16.96 5.91
CA PRO A 36 0.57 16.80 4.51
C PRO A 36 1.73 17.74 4.15
N LYS A 37 2.75 17.21 3.47
CA LYS A 37 3.91 17.95 2.98
C LYS A 37 4.32 17.45 1.60
N VAL A 38 4.64 18.38 0.70
CA VAL A 38 5.22 18.04 -0.60
C VAL A 38 6.71 17.86 -0.41
N LEU A 39 7.22 16.69 -0.80
CA LEU A 39 8.63 16.35 -0.71
C LEU A 39 9.19 16.15 -2.13
N LYS A 40 10.43 16.58 -2.33
CA LYS A 40 11.12 16.34 -3.59
C LYS A 40 11.74 14.96 -3.62
N ALA A 41 11.59 14.24 -4.72
CA ALA A 41 12.13 12.89 -4.90
C ALA A 41 13.66 12.85 -4.73
N GLU A 42 14.37 13.91 -5.11
CA GLU A 42 15.82 14.02 -4.93
C GLU A 42 16.29 13.99 -3.47
N THR A 43 15.45 14.44 -2.53
CA THR A 43 15.79 14.50 -1.10
C THR A 43 15.28 13.31 -0.29
N LEU A 44 14.55 12.39 -0.93
CA LEU A 44 13.98 11.23 -0.27
C LEU A 44 15.02 10.13 -0.14
N THR A 45 15.29 9.73 1.10
CA THR A 45 15.92 8.46 1.39
C THR A 45 14.85 7.40 1.55
N ALA A 46 15.08 6.20 1.02
CA ALA A 46 14.27 5.05 1.39
C ALA A 46 14.42 4.87 2.90
N ALA A 47 13.36 5.14 3.66
CA ALA A 47 13.35 4.74 5.06
C ALA A 47 13.36 3.20 5.07
N PRO A 48 14.11 2.55 5.97
CA PRO A 48 13.93 1.12 6.18
C PRO A 48 12.47 0.94 6.58
N THR A 49 11.67 0.43 5.64
CA THR A 49 10.36 -0.08 5.98
C THR A 49 10.66 -1.24 6.92
N PRO A 50 9.99 -1.38 8.07
CA PRO A 50 10.09 -2.59 8.91
C PRO A 50 9.54 -3.86 8.20
N GLU A 51 9.53 -3.87 6.87
CA GLU A 51 9.17 -4.98 5.98
C GLU A 51 10.43 -5.76 5.51
N ASP A 52 11.57 -5.53 6.17
CA ASP A 52 12.59 -6.58 6.39
C ASP A 52 12.32 -7.32 7.73
N ALA A 53 11.12 -7.17 8.29
CA ALA A 53 10.47 -8.29 8.96
C ALA A 53 9.52 -8.89 7.92
N ALA A 54 9.79 -10.15 7.57
CA ALA A 54 9.05 -11.02 6.66
C ALA A 54 7.59 -10.60 6.38
N PRO A 55 7.10 -10.74 5.13
CA PRO A 55 5.68 -10.58 4.88
C PRO A 55 4.93 -11.61 5.72
N ALA A 56 4.27 -11.16 6.79
CA ALA A 56 3.11 -11.84 7.33
C ALA A 56 2.00 -11.69 6.29
N SER A 57 2.15 -12.39 5.17
CA SER A 57 1.03 -12.74 4.31
C SER A 57 0.17 -13.69 5.12
N ASP A 58 -0.76 -13.12 5.89
CA ASP A 58 -1.99 -13.78 6.30
C ASP A 58 -3.05 -13.64 5.18
N ALA A 59 -2.59 -13.45 3.94
CA ALA A 59 -3.40 -13.77 2.78
C ALA A 59 -3.36 -15.30 2.66
N PRO A 60 -4.48 -16.01 2.87
CA PRO A 60 -4.49 -17.45 2.71
C PRO A 60 -3.98 -17.76 1.30
N ALA A 61 -3.08 -18.74 1.20
CA ALA A 61 -2.62 -19.22 -0.09
C ALA A 61 -3.85 -19.59 -0.92
N LEU A 62 -3.81 -19.34 -2.24
CA LEU A 62 -4.93 -19.69 -3.14
C LEU A 62 -5.30 -21.19 -3.08
N GLU A 63 -4.42 -22.01 -2.47
CA GLU A 63 -4.56 -23.43 -2.19
C GLU A 63 -5.47 -23.75 -0.98
N ASP A 64 -5.82 -22.76 -0.14
CA ASP A 64 -6.66 -22.92 1.06
C ASP A 64 -8.17 -22.81 0.79
N TYR A 65 -8.60 -22.38 -0.40
CA TYR A 65 -10.02 -22.28 -0.71
C TYR A 65 -10.59 -23.64 -1.10
N SER A 66 -11.52 -24.15 -0.30
CA SER A 66 -12.24 -25.38 -0.62
C SER A 66 -13.16 -25.19 -1.84
N ASP A 67 -13.42 -26.26 -2.59
CA ASP A 67 -14.41 -26.29 -3.68
C ASP A 67 -15.79 -25.76 -3.24
N GLU A 68 -16.14 -25.95 -1.95
CA GLU A 68 -17.39 -25.46 -1.36
C GLU A 68 -17.44 -23.93 -1.27
N GLU A 69 -16.34 -23.29 -0.88
CA GLU A 69 -16.24 -21.83 -0.78
C GLU A 69 -16.27 -21.19 -2.17
N TRP A 70 -15.67 -21.84 -3.16
CA TRP A 70 -15.75 -21.45 -4.56
C TRP A 70 -17.18 -21.57 -5.13
N ALA A 71 -17.90 -22.62 -4.79
CA ALA A 71 -19.29 -22.80 -5.20
C ALA A 71 -20.20 -21.71 -4.60
N GLU A 72 -19.97 -21.35 -3.34
CA GLU A 72 -20.75 -20.30 -2.67
C GLU A 72 -20.45 -18.91 -3.23
N ALA A 73 -19.19 -18.60 -3.54
CA ALA A 73 -18.79 -17.36 -4.20
C ALA A 73 -19.44 -17.22 -5.60
N ARG A 74 -19.46 -18.31 -6.40
CA ARG A 74 -20.12 -18.32 -7.73
C ARG A 74 -21.63 -18.15 -7.62
N ARG A 75 -22.26 -18.74 -6.60
CA ARG A 75 -23.69 -18.55 -6.32
C ARG A 75 -24.00 -17.10 -5.95
N ARG A 76 -23.15 -16.45 -5.14
CA ARG A 76 -23.30 -15.02 -4.82
C ARG A 76 -23.11 -14.15 -6.05
N LEU A 77 -22.09 -14.42 -6.88
CA LEU A 77 -21.83 -13.67 -8.10
C LEU A 77 -23.01 -13.72 -9.09
N SER A 78 -23.66 -14.88 -9.20
CA SER A 78 -24.82 -15.07 -10.10
C SER A 78 -26.10 -14.38 -9.60
N ILE A 79 -26.15 -13.95 -8.33
CA ILE A 79 -27.25 -13.13 -7.80
C ILE A 79 -27.03 -11.64 -8.12
N ILE A 80 -25.78 -11.18 -8.14
CA ILE A 80 -25.43 -9.76 -8.35
C ILE A 80 -25.12 -9.40 -9.80
N THR A 81 -25.01 -10.39 -10.69
CA THR A 81 -24.89 -10.15 -12.13
C THR A 81 -26.29 -10.25 -12.75
N PRO A 82 -26.98 -9.13 -13.04
CA PRO A 82 -28.18 -9.18 -13.85
C PRO A 82 -27.80 -9.67 -15.26
N CYS A 83 -28.62 -10.56 -15.82
CA CYS A 83 -28.44 -11.17 -17.13
C CYS A 83 -28.19 -10.17 -18.27
#